data_AF-A0A6H5FY59-F1
#
_entry.id   AF-A0A6H5FY59-F1
#
_cell.length_a   1.000
_cell.length_b   1.000
_cell.length_c   1.000
_cell.angle_alpha   90.00
_cell.angle_beta   90.00
_cell.angle_gamma   90.00
#
_symmetry.space_group_name_H-M   'P 1'
#
loop_
_entity.id
_entity.type
_entity.pdbx_description
1 polymer ?
#
loop_
_entity_poly.entity_id
_entity_poly.type
_entity_poly.pdbx_seq_one_letter_code
_entity_poly.pdbx_strand_id
1 'polypeptide(L)'
;MNVSLSLTSTFSSSLNVSLSLTSTSSSSLNVSSSLNVSSSLNVSLSLTSTSSSSLNVSLSLTSSFSSILNVSLSLTSSFSSSLNVSLSLTSTFSSSLNVSLSLTSTSSSSLNVSLSLTSSFSSSLNVSLSLTSTSSSSLN
;
A
#
# COMPACT_ATOMS: atom_id res chain seq x y z
N MET A 1 -9.61 -13.98 5.39
CA MET A 1 -8.17 -14.14 5.67
C MET A 1 -7.64 -12.81 6.17
N ASN A 2 -6.93 -12.81 7.29
CA ASN A 2 -6.31 -11.60 7.84
C ASN A 2 -4.80 -11.80 7.84
N VAL A 3 -4.07 -10.85 7.26
CA VAL A 3 -2.61 -10.82 7.22
C VAL A 3 -2.16 -9.53 7.86
N SER A 4 -1.42 -9.63 8.95
CA SER A 4 -0.89 -8.47 9.67
C SER A 4 0.63 -8.57 9.77
N LEU A 5 1.32 -7.53 9.33
CA LEU A 5 2.75 -7.36 9.53
C LEU A 5 2.98 -6.12 10.41
N SER A 6 3.70 -6.30 11.52
CA SER A 6 4.14 -5.20 12.36
C SER A 6 5.64 -5.31 12.57
N LEU A 7 6.35 -4.23 12.26
CA LEU A 7 7.81 -4.19 12.32
C LEU A 7 8.26 -2.86 12.92
N THR A 8 9.13 -2.95 13.91
CA THR A 8 9.80 -1.79 14.50
C THR A 8 11.30 -2.02 14.41
N SER A 9 12.01 -1.12 13.74
CA SER A 9 13.47 -1.17 13.64
C SER A 9 14.07 0.19 14.01
N THR A 10 14.99 0.20 14.95
CA THR A 10 15.57 1.44 15.49
C THR A 10 17.05 1.64 15.14
N PHE A 11 17.75 0.62 14.63
CA PHE A 11 19.22 0.64 14.45
C PHE A 11 19.73 -0.06 13.17
N SER A 12 18.95 -0.09 12.10
CA SER A 12 19.40 -0.67 10.82
C SER A 12 19.79 0.44 9.83
N SER A 13 21.00 0.41 9.29
CA SER A 13 21.48 1.36 8.27
C SER A 13 20.58 1.43 7.03
N SER A 14 19.90 0.34 6.67
CA SER A 14 18.84 0.30 5.68
C SER A 14 17.90 -0.88 5.93
N LEU A 15 16.60 -0.69 5.70
CA LEU A 15 15.59 -1.74 5.82
C LEU A 15 14.85 -1.91 4.49
N ASN A 16 14.71 -3.15 4.06
CA ASN A 16 13.90 -3.52 2.90
C ASN A 16 12.80 -4.47 3.37
N VAL A 17 11.55 -4.09 3.13
CA VAL A 17 10.39 -4.91 3.45
C VAL A 17 9.62 -5.18 2.18
N SER A 18 9.49 -6.45 1.83
CA SER A 18 8.67 -6.90 0.71
C SER A 18 7.63 -7.90 1.21
N LEU A 19 6.39 -7.71 0.77
CA LEU A 19 5.32 -8.66 1.02
C LEU A 19 4.53 -8.85 -0.27
N SER A 20 4.39 -10.12 -0.66
CA SER A 20 3.62 -10.53 -1.84
C SER A 20 2.58 -11.53 -1.38
N LEU A 21 1.31 -11.27 -1.71
CA LEU A 21 0.21 -12.12 -1.30
C LEU A 21 -0.75 -12.36 -2.46
N THR A 22 -1.16 -13.61 -2.61
CA THR A 22 -2.14 -14.04 -3.61
C THR A 22 -3.27 -14.78 -2.92
N SER A 23 -4.51 -14.37 -3.16
CA SER A 23 -5.72 -15.03 -2.67
C SER A 23 -6.65 -15.35 -3.83
N THR A 24 -7.17 -16.56 -3.89
CA THR A 24 -7.97 -17.03 -5.05
C THR A 24 -9.46 -17.09 -4.81
N SER A 25 -9.90 -17.20 -3.56
CA SER A 25 -11.30 -17.22 -3.16
C SER A 25 -11.39 -16.93 -1.68
N SER A 26 -11.96 -15.77 -1.32
CA SER A 26 -12.11 -15.39 0.08
C SER A 26 -13.34 -14.51 0.29
N SER A 27 -14.08 -14.74 1.37
CA SER A 27 -15.16 -13.81 1.76
C SER A 27 -14.60 -12.42 2.10
N SER A 28 -13.44 -12.37 2.75
CA SER A 28 -12.73 -11.13 3.02
C SER A 28 -11.22 -11.35 3.02
N LEU A 29 -10.49 -10.37 2.51
CA LEU A 29 -9.04 -10.29 2.61
C LEU A 29 -8.65 -8.94 3.24
N ASN A 30 -8.07 -9.00 4.44
CA ASN A 30 -7.59 -7.82 5.14
C ASN A 30 -6.06 -7.91 5.26
N VAL A 31 -5.35 -6.93 4.73
CA VAL A 31 -3.89 -6.82 4.81
C VAL A 31 -3.54 -5.53 5.50
N SER A 32 -2.84 -5.61 6.63
CA SER A 32 -2.40 -4.43 7.38
C SER A 32 -0.90 -4.50 7.63
N SER A 33 -0.19 -3.41 7.38
CA SER A 33 1.25 -3.30 7.66
C SER A 33 1.55 -2.03 8.44
N SER A 34 2.34 -2.14 9.51
CA SER A 34 2.83 -1.02 10.29
C SER A 34 4.35 -1.09 10.45
N LEU A 35 5.04 -0.05 9.99
CA LEU A 35 6.50 0.03 10.02
C LEU A 35 6.97 1.33 10.70
N ASN A 36 7.91 1.19 11.64
CA ASN A 36 8.62 2.31 12.26
C ASN A 36 10.14 2.16 12.07
N VAL A 37 10.79 3.18 11.51
CA VAL A 37 12.21 3.16 11.12
C VAL A 37 12.94 4.49 11.32
N SER A 38 14.25 4.41 11.54
CA SER A 38 15.15 5.53 11.83
C SER A 38 16.27 5.72 10.79
N SER A 39 16.16 5.14 9.59
CA SER A 39 17.18 5.19 8.53
C SER A 39 16.55 5.03 7.14
N SER A 40 17.30 4.60 6.11
CA SER A 40 16.74 4.36 4.77
C SER A 40 15.76 3.18 4.74
N LEU A 41 14.64 3.35 4.03
CA LEU A 41 13.58 2.35 3.97
C LEU A 41 13.06 2.19 2.54
N ASN A 42 12.96 0.93 2.11
CA ASN A 42 12.20 0.55 0.93
C ASN A 42 11.10 -0.42 1.34
N VAL A 43 9.85 -0.08 1.04
CA VAL A 43 8.70 -0.96 1.23
C VAL A 43 8.08 -1.26 -0.12
N SER A 44 7.88 -2.54 -0.41
CA SER A 44 7.08 -3.00 -1.55
C SER A 44 6.00 -3.96 -1.08
N LEU A 45 4.76 -3.66 -1.45
CA LEU A 45 3.62 -4.51 -1.15
C LEU A 45 2.90 -4.84 -2.46
N SER A 46 2.81 -6.13 -2.77
CA SER A 46 2.10 -6.63 -3.95
C SER A 46 0.96 -7.55 -3.53
N LEU A 47 -0.26 -7.22 -3.94
CA LEU A 47 -1.44 -8.01 -3.61
C LEU A 47 -2.21 -8.37 -4.87
N THR A 48 -2.51 -9.65 -5.03
CA THR A 48 -3.42 -10.15 -6.06
C THR A 48 -4.57 -10.89 -5.39
N SER A 49 -5.80 -10.48 -5.65
CA SER A 49 -7.00 -11.19 -5.20
C SER A 49 -7.91 -11.49 -6.37
N THR A 50 -8.32 -12.74 -6.51
CA THR A 50 -9.40 -13.13 -7.42
C THR A 50 -10.59 -13.57 -6.58
N SER A 51 -11.77 -13.06 -6.91
CA SER A 51 -13.04 -13.41 -6.28
C SER A 51 -13.06 -13.20 -4.76
N SER A 52 -13.24 -11.93 -4.36
CA SER A 52 -13.37 -11.56 -2.95
C SER A 52 -14.46 -10.54 -2.72
N SER A 53 -15.44 -10.80 -1.84
CA SER A 53 -16.50 -9.81 -1.58
C SER A 53 -15.96 -8.48 -1.03
N SER A 54 -14.95 -8.53 -0.17
CA SER A 54 -14.28 -7.33 0.33
C SER A 54 -12.77 -7.50 0.38
N LEU A 55 -12.06 -6.50 -0.10
CA LEU A 55 -10.61 -6.41 0.00
C LEU A 55 -10.22 -5.10 0.68
N ASN A 56 -9.53 -5.19 1.81
CA ASN A 56 -9.08 -4.05 2.58
C ASN A 56 -7.56 -4.11 2.75
N VAL A 57 -6.86 -3.05 2.35
CA VAL A 57 -5.41 -2.93 2.51
C VAL A 57 -5.09 -1.63 3.22
N SER A 58 -4.34 -1.74 4.31
CA SER A 58 -3.82 -0.59 5.04
C SER A 58 -2.32 -0.70 5.20
N LEU A 59 -1.63 0.39 4.88
CA LEU A 59 -0.20 0.53 5.14
C LEU A 59 0.01 1.82 5.92
N SER A 60 0.63 1.70 7.10
CA SER A 60 0.99 2.81 7.96
C SER A 60 2.50 2.82 8.18
N LEU A 61 3.12 3.96 7.96
CA LEU A 61 4.55 4.08 8.00
C LEU A 61 4.99 5.34 8.73
N THR A 62 5.92 5.18 9.65
CA THR A 62 6.52 6.30 10.38
C THR A 62 8.04 6.24 10.26
N SER A 63 8.64 7.36 9.88
CA SER A 63 10.08 7.53 9.81
C SER A 63 10.49 8.85 10.46
N SER A 64 11.48 8.81 11.36
CA SER A 64 11.99 10.03 12.02
C SER A 64 13.20 10.63 11.31
N PHE A 65 14.11 9.79 10.80
CA PHE A 65 15.33 10.22 10.11
C PHE A 65 15.68 9.22 9.00
N SER A 66 15.28 9.48 7.76
CA SER A 66 15.61 8.59 6.64
C SER A 66 16.29 9.34 5.51
N SER A 67 17.46 8.93 5.05
CA SER A 67 18.03 9.52 3.84
C SER A 67 17.07 9.36 2.65
N ILE A 68 16.50 8.16 2.51
CA ILE A 68 15.57 7.84 1.43
C ILE A 68 14.42 7.00 1.98
N LEU A 69 13.20 7.37 1.61
CA LEU A 69 11.99 6.61 1.88
C LEU A 69 11.27 6.29 0.57
N ASN A 70 11.25 5.02 0.19
CA ASN A 70 10.54 4.54 -0.99
C ASN A 70 9.42 3.60 -0.56
N VAL A 71 8.20 3.88 -1.02
CA VAL A 71 7.04 3.02 -0.79
C VAL A 71 6.36 2.74 -2.11
N SER A 72 6.19 1.46 -2.42
CA SER A 72 5.42 0.97 -3.55
C SER A 72 4.32 0.03 -3.08
N LEU A 73 3.10 0.29 -3.55
CA LEU A 73 1.95 -0.57 -3.35
C LEU A 73 1.34 -0.86 -4.72
N SER A 74 1.30 -2.14 -5.07
CA SER A 74 0.70 -2.66 -6.29
C SER A 74 -0.42 -3.63 -5.92
N LEU A 75 -1.61 -3.36 -6.44
CA LEU A 75 -2.79 -4.12 -6.05
C LEU A 75 -3.65 -4.44 -7.27
N THR A 76 -3.94 -5.73 -7.41
CA THR A 76 -4.79 -6.25 -8.48
C THR A 76 -5.94 -7.02 -7.85
N SER A 77 -7.17 -6.60 -8.14
CA SER A 77 -8.38 -7.30 -7.73
C SER A 77 -9.24 -7.64 -8.94
N SER A 78 -9.67 -8.89 -9.03
CA SER A 78 -10.65 -9.35 -10.01
C SER A 78 -11.90 -9.82 -9.30
N PHE A 79 -13.04 -9.21 -9.58
CA PHE A 79 -14.34 -9.47 -8.96
C PHE A 79 -14.35 -9.21 -7.44
N SER A 80 -14.61 -7.96 -7.07
CA SER A 80 -14.84 -7.60 -5.67
C SER A 80 -15.98 -6.63 -5.45
N SER A 81 -16.86 -6.88 -4.49
CA SER A 81 -17.94 -5.94 -4.20
C SER A 81 -17.39 -4.62 -3.62
N SER A 82 -16.31 -4.71 -2.84
CA SER A 82 -15.64 -3.54 -2.28
C SER A 82 -14.14 -3.70 -2.23
N LEU A 83 -13.46 -2.61 -2.56
CA LEU A 83 -12.02 -2.48 -2.49
C LEU A 83 -11.67 -1.20 -1.76
N ASN A 84 -11.00 -1.32 -0.61
CA ASN A 84 -10.57 -0.20 0.21
C ASN A 84 -9.06 -0.25 0.38
N VAL A 85 -8.37 0.83 0.02
CA VAL A 85 -6.92 0.95 0.18
C VAL A 85 -6.60 2.23 0.92
N SER A 86 -5.84 2.12 2.00
CA SER A 86 -5.34 3.24 2.77
C SER A 86 -3.82 3.20 2.90
N LEU A 87 -3.20 4.33 2.61
CA LEU A 87 -1.77 4.54 2.81
C LEU A 87 -1.58 5.78 3.67
N SER A 88 -0.98 5.61 4.84
CA SER A 88 -0.61 6.69 5.76
C SER A 88 0.89 6.68 5.97
N LEU A 89 1.53 7.81 5.71
CA LEU A 89 2.98 7.91 5.77
C LEU A 89 3.40 9.23 6.40
N THR A 90 4.19 9.11 7.46
CA THR A 90 4.70 10.23 8.25
C THR A 90 6.21 10.19 8.25
N SER A 91 6.85 11.25 7.75
CA SER A 91 8.30 11.42 7.74
C SER A 91 8.68 12.75 8.40
N THR A 92 9.55 12.72 9.41
CA THR A 92 10.01 13.96 10.07
C THR A 92 11.16 14.59 9.30
N PHE A 93 12.19 13.81 8.95
CA PHE A 93 13.31 14.23 8.12
C PHE A 93 13.62 13.21 7.03
N SER A 94 13.53 13.63 5.77
CA SER A 94 13.98 12.82 4.64
C SER A 94 14.67 13.60 3.52
N SER A 95 15.75 13.08 2.93
CA SER A 95 16.31 13.74 1.73
C SER A 95 15.40 13.48 0.52
N SER A 96 14.87 12.28 0.38
CA SER A 96 13.92 11.92 -0.68
C SER A 96 12.79 11.04 -0.16
N LEU A 97 11.57 11.36 -0.58
CA LEU A 97 10.37 10.58 -0.33
C LEU A 97 9.72 10.25 -1.66
N ASN A 98 9.62 8.95 -1.99
CA ASN A 98 8.98 8.46 -3.21
C ASN A 98 7.86 7.50 -2.83
N VAL A 99 6.65 7.81 -3.26
CA VAL A 99 5.46 7.00 -3.02
C VAL A 99 4.82 6.66 -4.35
N SER A 100 4.59 5.37 -4.56
CA SER A 100 3.93 4.84 -5.74
C SER A 100 2.78 3.94 -5.33
N LEU A 101 1.59 4.22 -5.85
CA LEU A 101 0.41 3.41 -5.66
C LEU A 101 -0.16 3.07 -7.04
N SER A 102 -0.20 1.78 -7.35
CA SER A 102 -0.83 1.24 -8.56
C SER A 102 -1.95 0.30 -8.17
N LEU A 103 -3.13 0.55 -8.70
CA LEU A 103 -4.32 -0.17 -8.33
C LEU A 103 -5.13 -0.50 -9.58
N THR A 104 -5.29 -1.81 -9.81
CA THR A 104 -6.08 -2.36 -10.90
C THR A 104 -7.25 -3.14 -10.33
N SER A 105 -8.45 -2.78 -10.74
CA SER A 105 -9.68 -3.43 -10.31
C SER A 105 -10.53 -3.79 -11.51
N THR A 106 -10.95 -5.05 -11.59
CA THR A 106 -11.88 -5.54 -12.62
C THR A 106 -13.18 -5.95 -11.95
N SER A 107 -14.29 -5.37 -12.41
CA SER A 107 -15.64 -5.68 -11.95
C SER A 107 -15.82 -5.47 -10.44
N SER A 108 -15.45 -4.27 -9.97
CA SER A 108 -15.76 -3.83 -8.60
C SER A 108 -16.88 -2.82 -8.55
N SER A 109 -17.81 -3.01 -7.61
CA SER A 109 -18.91 -2.07 -7.38
C SER A 109 -18.51 -0.85 -6.57
N SER A 110 -17.46 -0.93 -5.75
CA SER A 110 -16.94 0.21 -4.99
C SER A 110 -15.42 0.15 -4.85
N LEU A 111 -14.79 1.32 -4.98
CA LEU A 111 -13.35 1.51 -4.87
C LEU A 111 -13.10 2.78 -4.06
N ASN A 112 -12.48 2.62 -2.90
CA ASN A 112 -12.08 3.72 -2.02
C ASN A 112 -10.56 3.70 -1.85
N VAL A 113 -9.92 4.83 -2.11
CA VAL A 113 -8.47 4.97 -1.96
C VAL A 113 -8.20 6.23 -1.15
N SER A 114 -7.48 6.07 -0.05
CA SER A 114 -7.01 7.17 0.78
C SER A 114 -5.49 7.18 0.86
N LEU A 115 -4.93 8.37 0.64
CA LEU A 115 -3.50 8.62 0.76
C LEU A 115 -3.31 9.81 1.69
N SER A 116 -2.55 9.61 2.76
CA SER A 116 -2.19 10.65 3.73
C SER A 116 -0.68 10.69 3.85
N LEU A 117 -0.11 11.84 3.53
CA LEU A 117 1.33 12.09 3.51
C LEU A 117 1.62 13.29 4.40
N THR A 118 2.42 13.07 5.43
CA THR A 118 2.93 14.14 6.30
C THR A 118 4.44 14.12 6.22
N SER A 119 5.03 15.22 5.74
CA SER A 119 6.48 15.39 5.70
C SER A 119 6.87 16.75 6.23
N SER A 120 7.70 16.78 7.29
CA SER A 120 8.11 18.05 7.91
C SER A 120 9.33 18.67 7.22
N PHE A 121 10.30 17.85 6.83
CA PHE A 121 11.50 18.30 6.12
C PHE A 121 11.87 17.31 5.02
N SER A 122 11.54 17.66 3.76
CA SER A 122 11.95 16.89 2.59
C SER A 122 12.62 17.74 1.52
N SER A 123 13.76 17.29 1.00
CA SER A 123 14.42 17.94 -0.15
C SER A 123 13.76 17.54 -1.48
N SER A 124 13.09 16.39 -1.53
CA SER A 124 12.36 15.93 -2.72
C SER A 124 11.19 15.03 -2.34
N LEU A 125 10.05 15.24 -3.00
CA LEU A 125 8.84 14.46 -2.80
C LEU A 125 8.24 14.08 -4.16
N ASN A 126 8.19 12.78 -4.44
CA ASN A 126 7.54 12.24 -5.64
C ASN A 126 6.38 11.35 -5.21
N VAL A 127 5.20 11.60 -5.78
CA VAL A 127 4.00 10.80 -5.53
C VAL A 127 3.38 10.43 -6.86
N SER A 128 3.24 9.14 -7.10
CA SER A 128 2.61 8.58 -8.29
C SER A 128 1.42 7.74 -7.88
N LEU A 129 0.25 8.05 -8.44
CA LEU A 129 -0.99 7.30 -8.24
C LEU A 129 -1.54 6.87 -9.59
N SER A 130 -1.73 5.57 -9.78
CA SER A 130 -2.37 4.99 -10.95
C SER A 130 -3.56 4.13 -10.52
N LEU A 131 -4.72 4.43 -11.10
CA LEU A 131 -5.98 3.79 -10.79
C LEU A 131 -6.62 3.34 -12.10
N THR A 132 -6.73 2.03 -12.29
CA THR A 132 -7.40 1.42 -13.43
C THR A 132 -8.60 0.63 -12.93
N SER A 133 -9.79 1.00 -13.38
CA SER A 133 -11.02 0.25 -13.10
C SER A 133 -11.69 -0.12 -14.41
N THR A 134 -11.96 -1.41 -14.60
CA THR A 134 -12.68 -1.92 -15.76
C THR A 134 -13.96 -2.61 -15.31
N SER A 135 -15.10 -2.13 -15.78
CA SER A 135 -16.40 -2.76 -15.53
C SER A 135 -16.75 -3.64 -16.73
N SER A 136 -16.80 -4.96 -16.57
CA SER A 136 -17.38 -5.83 -17.59
C SER A 136 -18.91 -5.80 -17.44
N SER A 137 -19.58 -4.83 -18.06
CA SER A 137 -21.01 -4.95 -18.30
C SER A 137 -21.19 -5.97 -19.42
N SER A 138 -21.44 -7.24 -19.08
CA SER A 138 -22.08 -8.15 -20.03
C SER A 138 -23.48 -7.59 -20.28
N LEU A 139 -23.63 -6.90 -21.43
CA LEU A 139 -24.92 -6.59 -22.03
C LEU A 139 -25.71 -7.89 -22.10
N ASN A 140 -26.84 -7.94 -21.40
CA ASN A 140 -27.92 -8.87 -21.67
C ASN A 140 -29.10 -8.01 -22.12
#